data_AF-A0A4Z0LX02-F1
#
_entry.id   AF-A0A4Z0LX02-F1
#
_cell.length_a   1.000
_cell.length_b   1.000
_cell.length_c   1.000
_cell.angle_alpha   90.00
_cell.angle_beta   90.00
_cell.angle_gamma   90.00
#
_symmetry.space_group_name_H-M   'P 1'
#
loop_
_entity.id
_entity.type
_entity.pdbx_description
1 polymer ?
#
loop_
_entity_poly.entity_id
_entity_poly.type
_entity_poly.pdbx_seq_one_letter_code
_entity_poly.pdbx_strand_id
1 'polypeptide(L)' 'MDVLAPGIGEIIGGSQREERLDVLDARMAEMGLNKEDYWWYRDLRRYGTVPHSGFGLGFERLIAYVPGGLTVRDVIPVPR' A
#
# COMPACT_ATOMS: atom_id res chain seq x y z
N MET A 1 -3.40 2.94 -8.02
CA MET A 1 -4.17 4.19 -8.05
C MET A 1 -3.50 5.10 -7.07
N ASP A 2 -3.08 6.26 -7.56
CA ASP A 2 -2.30 7.19 -6.79
C ASP A 2 -3.04 8.52 -6.76
N VAL A 3 -3.15 9.14 -5.60
CA VAL A 3 -3.74 10.46 -5.42
C VAL A 3 -2.61 11.46 -5.26
N LEU A 4 -2.50 12.39 -6.19
CA LEU A 4 -1.50 13.45 -6.18
C LEU A 4 -2.11 14.73 -5.61
N ALA A 5 -1.50 15.26 -4.54
CA ALA A 5 -1.81 16.55 -3.96
C ALA A 5 -0.83 17.62 -4.48
N PRO A 6 -1.29 18.85 -4.76
CA PRO A 6 -0.44 19.95 -5.19
C PRO A 6 0.76 20.17 -4.25
N GLY A 7 1.94 20.41 -4.81
CA GLY A 7 3.17 20.70 -4.06
C GLY A 7 3.85 19.50 -3.39
N ILE A 8 3.11 18.54 -2.84
CA ILE A 8 3.67 17.39 -2.10
C ILE A 8 3.72 16.08 -2.92
N GLY A 9 3.03 16.03 -4.05
CA GLY A 9 2.93 14.84 -4.90
C GLY A 9 2.00 13.79 -4.30
N GLU A 10 2.35 12.51 -4.41
CA GLU A 10 1.49 11.42 -3.92
C GLU A 10 1.20 11.52 -2.42
N ILE A 11 -0.07 11.43 -2.05
CA ILE A 11 -0.52 11.40 -0.65
C ILE A 11 -1.21 10.08 -0.28
N ILE A 12 -1.91 9.46 -1.24
CA ILE A 12 -2.56 8.16 -1.09
C ILE A 12 -2.10 7.25 -2.22
N GLY A 13 -1.69 6.05 -1.87
CA GLY A 13 -1.39 4.96 -2.79
C GLY A 13 -2.29 3.77 -2.49
N GLY A 14 -2.98 3.24 -3.50
CA GLY A 14 -3.93 2.16 -3.32
C GLY A 14 -4.05 1.24 -4.52
N SER A 15 -4.58 0.04 -4.31
CA SER A 15 -4.86 -0.89 -5.39
C SER A 15 -6.00 -1.84 -5.04
N GLN A 16 -6.64 -2.37 -6.07
CA GLN A 16 -7.30 -3.66 -5.93
C GLN A 16 -6.24 -4.73 -5.70
N ARG A 17 -6.56 -5.70 -4.85
CA ARG A 17 -5.66 -6.82 -4.57
C ARG A 17 -6.08 -7.99 -5.42
N GLU A 18 -5.10 -8.72 -5.94
CA GLU A 18 -5.36 -9.95 -6.70
C GLU A 18 -6.00 -10.98 -5.76
N GLU A 19 -7.24 -11.35 -6.08
CA GLU A 19 -8.06 -12.30 -5.34
C GLU A 19 -7.92 -13.74 -5.87
N ARG A 20 -7.45 -13.93 -7.11
CA ARG A 20 -7.31 -15.26 -7.72
C ARG A 20 -5.96 -15.88 -7.35
N LEU A 21 -6.00 -17.04 -6.70
CA LEU A 21 -4.81 -17.68 -6.14
C LEU A 21 -3.79 -18.09 -7.21
N ASP A 22 -4.25 -18.60 -8.35
CA ASP A 22 -3.42 -19.01 -9.48
C ASP A 22 -2.66 -17.82 -10.09
N VAL A 23 -3.35 -16.69 -10.26
CA VAL A 23 -2.73 -15.45 -10.76
C VAL A 23 -1.75 -14.90 -9.73
N LEU A 24 -2.12 -14.87 -8.44
CA LEU A 24 -1.21 -14.45 -7.37
C LEU A 24 0.06 -15.31 -7.34
N ASP A 25 -0.08 -16.64 -7.42
CA ASP A 25 1.02 -17.59 -7.42
C ASP A 25 1.95 -17.43 -8.63
N ALA A 26 1.41 -17.13 -9.82
CA ALA A 26 2.19 -16.84 -11.01
C ALA A 26 3.01 -15.54 -10.85
N ARG A 27 2.40 -14.47 -10.32
CA ARG A 27 3.07 -13.21 -10.05
C ARG A 27 4.16 -13.34 -8.99
N MET A 28 3.93 -14.15 -7.96
CA MET A 28 4.96 -14.46 -6.97
C MET A 28 6.17 -15.17 -7.58
N ALA A 29 5.93 -16.13 -8.48
CA ALA A 29 7.01 -16.81 -9.20
C ALA A 29 7.80 -15.86 -10.12
N GLU A 30 7.11 -14.98 -10.85
CA GLU A 30 7.74 -13.92 -11.68
C GLU A 30 8.63 -12.98 -10.87
N MET A 31 8.24 -12.66 -9.63
CA MET A 31 8.98 -11.78 -8.73
C MET A 31 10.02 -12.52 -7.86
N GLY A 32 10.17 -13.84 -8.02
CA GLY A 32 11.12 -14.65 -7.25
C GLY A 32 10.77 -14.79 -5.76
N LEU A 33 9.49 -14.70 -5.40
CA LEU A 33 9.01 -14.79 -4.01
C LEU A 33 8.72 -16.24 -3.61
N ASN A 34 9.16 -16.65 -2.43
CA ASN A 34 8.87 -17.97 -1.88
C ASN A 34 7.44 -18.04 -1.35
N LYS A 35 6.61 -18.96 -1.87
CA LYS A 35 5.20 -19.10 -1.51
C LYS A 35 4.97 -19.47 -0.04
N GLU A 36 5.90 -20.19 0.56
CA GLU A 36 5.77 -20.67 1.94
C GLU A 36 5.82 -19.52 2.95
N ASP A 37 6.56 -18.45 2.66
CA ASP A 37 6.63 -17.27 3.55
C ASP A 37 5.29 -16.50 3.61
N TYR A 38 4.43 -16.71 2.60
CA TYR A 38 3.13 -16.05 2.44
C TYR A 38 1.96 -17.02 2.58
N TRP A 39 2.15 -18.19 3.18
CA TRP A 39 1.12 -19.23 3.31
C TRP A 39 -0.21 -18.67 3.83
N TRP A 40 -0.17 -17.85 4.88
CA TRP A 40 -1.35 -17.25 5.51
C TRP A 40 -2.03 -16.23 4.61
N TYR A 41 -1.26 -15.48 3.81
CA TYR A 41 -1.80 -14.48 2.88
C TYR A 41 -2.44 -15.15 1.66
N ARG A 42 -1.91 -16.29 1.25
CA ARG A 42 -2.49 -17.14 0.19
C ARG A 42 -3.78 -17.81 0.67
N ASP A 43 -3.85 -18.20 1.94
CA ASP A 43 -5.07 -18.79 2.51
C ASP A 43 -6.27 -17.83 2.48
N LEU A 44 -6.03 -16.51 2.54
CA LEU A 44 -7.08 -15.50 2.30
C LEU A 44 -7.73 -15.61 0.90
N ARG A 45 -7.06 -16.26 -0.06
CA ARG A 45 -7.59 -16.53 -1.41
C ARG A 45 -8.24 -17.90 -1.51
N ARG A 46 -7.86 -18.85 -0.64
CA ARG A 46 -8.39 -20.21 -0.61
C ARG A 46 -9.73 -20.32 0.10
N TYR A 47 -9.91 -19.58 1.19
CA TYR A 47 -11.05 -19.74 2.09
C TYR A 47 -11.98 -18.53 2.04
N GLY A 48 -12.80 -18.45 0.99
CA GLY A 48 -13.87 -17.44 0.89
C GLY A 48 -13.37 -16.05 0.47
N THR A 49 -12.54 -16.00 -0.57
CA THR A 49 -12.03 -14.73 -1.09
C THR A 49 -13.11 -13.90 -1.79
N VAL A 50 -12.89 -12.59 -1.85
CA VAL A 50 -13.77 -11.63 -2.51
C VAL A 50 -12.92 -10.57 -3.21
N PRO A 51 -13.44 -9.91 -4.27
CA PRO A 51 -12.81 -8.71 -4.79
C PRO A 51 -12.68 -7.66 -3.70
N HIS A 52 -11.45 -7.27 -3.37
CA HIS A 52 -11.16 -6.32 -2.30
C HIS A 52 -10.10 -5.31 -2.72
N SER A 53 -10.23 -4.09 -2.20
CA SER A 53 -9.32 -2.98 -2.47
C SER A 53 -8.94 -2.29 -1.18
N GLY A 54 -7.79 -1.64 -1.17
CA GLY A 54 -7.35 -0.85 -0.04
C GLY A 54 -6.35 0.21 -0.46
N PHE A 55 -6.08 1.13 0.45
CA PHE A 55 -5.13 2.21 0.24
C PHE A 55 -4.33 2.48 1.52
N GLY A 56 -3.15 3.08 1.35
CA GLY A 56 -2.35 3.66 2.41
C GLY A 56 -2.34 5.18 2.27
N LEU A 57 -2.36 5.87 3.40
CA LEU A 57 -2.26 7.32 3.48
C LEU A 57 -0.98 7.67 4.24
N GLY A 58 -0.13 8.51 3.65
CA GLY A 58 1.01 9.07 4.35
C GLY A 58 0.56 10.13 5.35
N PHE A 59 0.42 9.76 6.63
CA PHE A 59 -0.16 10.64 7.65
C PHE A 59 0.65 11.92 7.84
N GLU A 60 1.97 11.81 7.88
CA GLU A 60 2.89 12.95 7.97
C GLU A 60 2.82 13.83 6.72
N ARG A 61 2.63 13.25 5.54
CA ARG A 61 2.42 14.02 4.30
C ARG A 61 1.10 14.80 4.36
N LEU A 62 0.05 14.20 4.92
CA LEU A 62 -1.22 14.90 5.14
C LEU A 62 -1.04 16.08 6.11
N ILE A 63 -0.40 15.86 7.26
CA ILE A 63 -0.17 16.94 8.24
C ILE A 63 0.69 18.05 7.65
N ALA A 64 1.73 17.72 6.89
CA ALA A 64 2.58 18.71 6.23
C ALA A 64 1.84 19.50 5.14
N TYR A 65 0.87 18.87 4.47
CA TYR A 65 0.09 19.49 3.40
C TYR A 65 -0.93 20.52 3.91
N VAL A 66 -1.64 20.24 5.02
CA VAL A 66 -2.73 21.09 5.53
C VAL A 66 -2.34 22.57 5.78
N PRO A 67 -1.26 22.89 6.52
CA PRO A 67 -0.85 24.26 6.76
C PRO A 67 -0.10 24.90 5.58
N GLY A 68 0.44 24.09 4.65
CA GLY A 68 1.24 24.55 3.53
C GLY A 68 2.67 24.97 3.93
N GLY A 69 3.67 24.49 3.19
CA GLY A 69 5.07 24.92 3.37
C GLY A 69 5.88 24.18 4.45
N LEU A 70 5.34 23.12 5.05
CA LEU A 70 6.07 22.26 5.98
C LEU A 70 6.63 21.02 5.27
N THR A 71 7.74 20.49 5.78
CA THR A 71 8.29 19.20 5.37
C THR A 71 7.86 18.11 6.35
N VAL A 72 7.99 16.83 5.97
CA VAL A 72 7.67 15.70 6.87
C VAL A 72 8.50 15.70 8.16
N ARG A 73 9.67 16.36 8.17
CA ARG A 73 10.52 16.46 9.36
C ARG A 73 9.95 17.43 10.40
N ASP A 74 9.18 18.42 9.95
CA ASP A 74 8.62 19.47 10.81
C ASP A 74 7.36 19.00 11.54
N VAL A 75 6.78 17.88 11.12
CA VAL A 75 5.50 17.34 11.64
C VAL A 75 5.66 16.08 12.47
N ILE A 76 6.91 15.62 12.70
CA ILE A 76 7.23 14.48 13.55
C ILE A 76 8.03 14.99 14.75
N PRO A 77 7.66 14.64 16.00
CA PRO A 77 8.36 15.13 17.19
C PRO A 77 9.84 14.76 17.25
N VAL A 78 10.21 13.56 16.76
CA VAL A 78 11.60 13.08 16.68
C VAL A 78 11.78 12.32 15.35
N PRO A 79 12.25 12.98 14.27
CA PRO A 79 12.44 12.33 12.98
C PRO A 79 13.55 11.27 13.03
N ARG A 80 13.41 10.21 12.23
CA ARG A 80 14.37 9.10 12.09
C ARG A 80 14.97 9.05 10.69
#